data_AF-A0A7S3XZW9-F1
#
_entry.id   AF-A0A7S3XZW9-F1
#
_cell.length_a   1.000
_cell.length_b   1.000
_cell.length_c   1.000
_cell.angle_alpha   90.00
_cell.angle_beta   90.00
_cell.angle_gamma   90.00
#
_symmetry.space_group_name_H-M   'P 1'
#
loop_
_entity.id
_entity.type
_entity.pdbx_description
1 polymer ?
#
loop_
_entity_poly.entity_id
_entity_poly.type
_entity_poly.pdbx_seq_one_letter_code
_entity_poly.pdbx_strand_id
1 'polypeptide(L)'
;FRMDWDRVACNERLVYGDYMEPGADPRPYREVPDMAQLQAVMEEYLTDHNAESKAPMPLVMFLDAIEHVSRVARVLRQPQGNALLLGVGGSGRQSMTKLATYISGYDLFQVEIKKGYGVADWREDVRTCLKKAALRERPTTFLFNDAQIVSDVMLEDINNILNS
;
A
#
# COMPACT_ATOMS: atom_id res chain seq x y z
N PHE A 1 -15.31 -3.22 30.05
CA PHE A 1 -14.25 -2.44 29.38
C PHE A 1 -14.38 -0.96 29.75
N ARG A 2 -13.73 -0.54 30.84
CA ARG A 2 -13.56 0.87 31.23
C ARG A 2 -12.07 1.07 31.48
N MET A 3 -11.32 1.29 30.42
CA MET A 3 -9.93 1.71 30.49
C MET A 3 -9.87 3.11 29.87
N ASP A 4 -9.28 4.05 30.61
CA ASP A 4 -9.05 5.41 30.11
C ASP A 4 -8.01 5.36 28.99
N TRP A 5 -8.25 6.08 27.90
CA TRP A 5 -7.40 6.10 26.72
C TRP A 5 -5.95 6.44 27.05
N ASP A 6 -5.73 7.38 27.97
CA ASP A 6 -4.41 7.82 28.42
C ASP A 6 -3.61 6.72 29.14
N ARG A 7 -4.29 5.65 29.61
CA ARG A 7 -3.64 4.47 30.20
C ARG A 7 -3.30 3.40 29.15
N VAL A 8 -3.82 3.54 27.92
CA VAL A 8 -3.64 2.58 26.82
C VAL A 8 -2.68 3.13 25.77
N ALA A 9 -2.81 4.42 25.43
CA ALA A 9 -1.99 5.13 24.47
C ALA A 9 -1.19 6.21 25.20
N CYS A 10 -0.09 5.79 25.84
CA CYS A 10 0.81 6.70 26.55
C CYS A 10 1.67 7.56 25.59
N ASN A 11 1.65 7.23 24.30
CA ASN A 11 2.41 7.89 23.24
C ASN A 11 1.48 8.73 22.36
N GLU A 12 1.95 9.91 21.93
CA GLU A 12 1.21 10.80 21.03
C GLU A 12 0.86 10.13 19.70
N ARG A 13 1.72 9.22 19.22
CA ARG A 13 1.55 8.46 17.99
C ARG A 13 1.63 6.97 18.30
N LEU A 14 0.62 6.22 17.86
CA LEU A 14 0.52 4.79 18.04
C LEU A 14 0.72 4.09 16.70
N VAL A 15 1.92 3.55 16.46
CA VAL A 15 2.28 2.87 15.22
C VAL A 15 2.62 1.41 15.49
N TYR A 16 2.06 0.53 14.67
CA TYR A 16 2.35 -0.90 14.66
C TYR A 16 2.76 -1.32 13.27
N GLY A 17 3.81 -2.13 13.18
CA GLY A 17 4.39 -2.56 11.92
C GLY A 17 5.21 -3.84 12.05
N ASP A 18 5.56 -4.41 10.90
CA ASP A 18 6.38 -5.62 10.76
C ASP A 18 7.66 -5.37 9.94
N TYR A 19 7.99 -4.10 9.74
CA TYR A 19 9.07 -3.64 8.85
C TYR A 19 10.31 -3.15 9.60
N MET A 20 10.32 -3.19 10.94
CA MET A 20 11.45 -2.74 11.77
C MET A 20 12.67 -3.67 11.67
N GLU A 21 12.49 -4.90 11.18
CA GLU A 21 13.56 -5.88 11.00
C GLU A 21 13.58 -6.31 9.52
N PRO A 22 14.30 -5.58 8.65
CA PRO A 22 14.42 -5.93 7.24
C PRO A 22 14.94 -7.36 7.07
N GLY A 23 14.24 -8.17 6.26
CA GLY A 23 14.62 -9.55 5.98
C GLY A 23 14.22 -10.59 7.04
N ALA A 24 13.53 -10.22 8.12
CA ALA A 24 13.02 -11.18 9.10
C ALA A 24 11.99 -12.15 8.48
N ASP A 25 12.05 -13.43 8.87
CA ASP A 25 11.07 -14.46 8.50
C ASP A 25 10.78 -15.38 9.71
N PRO A 26 9.56 -15.33 10.31
CA PRO A 26 8.43 -14.46 9.96
C PRO A 26 8.64 -13.02 10.44
N ARG A 27 8.09 -12.04 9.72
CA ARG A 27 8.12 -10.63 10.13
C ARG A 27 7.22 -10.37 11.33
N PRO A 28 7.77 -9.95 12.50
CA PRO A 28 6.99 -9.77 13.72
C PRO A 28 6.20 -8.46 13.66
N TYR A 29 4.87 -8.54 13.75
CA TYR A 29 4.01 -7.36 13.84
C TYR A 29 3.94 -6.87 15.29
N ARG A 30 4.51 -5.70 15.58
CA ARG A 30 4.59 -5.16 16.95
C ARG A 30 4.47 -3.63 16.99
N GLU A 31 4.27 -3.10 18.19
CA GLU A 31 4.32 -1.66 18.44
C GLU A 31 5.73 -1.13 18.15
N VAL A 32 5.80 0.06 17.57
CA VAL A 32 7.05 0.78 17.32
C VAL A 32 7.15 1.95 18.30
N PRO A 33 8.00 1.86 19.35
CA PRO A 33 8.08 2.89 20.38
C PRO A 33 8.93 4.10 19.97
N ASP A 34 9.93 3.89 19.10
CA ASP A 34 10.87 4.94 18.67
C ASP A 34 10.54 5.41 17.26
N MET A 35 9.96 6.61 17.17
CA MET A 35 9.57 7.24 15.90
C MET A 35 10.77 7.75 15.10
N ALA A 36 11.89 8.07 15.73
CA ALA A 36 13.11 8.50 15.03
C ALA A 36 13.77 7.28 14.36
N GLN A 37 13.84 6.15 15.08
CA GLN A 37 14.27 4.89 14.49
C GLN A 37 13.35 4.47 13.33
N LEU A 38 12.03 4.58 13.52
CA LEU A 38 11.05 4.30 12.47
C LEU A 38 11.28 5.14 11.22
N GLN A 39 11.53 6.43 11.40
CA GLN A 39 11.81 7.34 10.28
C GLN A 39 13.06 6.91 9.51
N ALA A 40 14.16 6.59 10.20
CA ALA A 40 15.38 6.12 9.56
C ALA A 40 15.15 4.83 8.74
N VAL A 41 14.42 3.86 9.30
CA VAL A 41 14.07 2.62 8.61
C VAL A 41 13.21 2.89 7.37
N MET A 42 12.25 3.81 7.45
CA MET A 42 11.38 4.18 6.33
C MET A 42 12.14 4.92 5.22
N GLU A 43 13.12 5.75 5.57
CA GLU A 43 14.03 6.41 4.62
C GLU A 43 14.95 5.42 3.90
N GLU A 44 15.41 4.38 4.60
CA GLU A 44 16.16 3.27 4.02
C GLU A 44 15.32 2.51 2.98
N TYR A 45 14.10 2.10 3.32
CA TYR A 45 13.19 1.45 2.36
C TYR A 45 12.89 2.32 1.14
N LEU A 46 12.75 3.64 1.31
CA LEU A 46 12.54 4.56 0.20
C LEU A 46 13.78 4.65 -0.70
N THR A 47 14.97 4.68 -0.10
CA THR A 47 16.25 4.65 -0.80
C THR A 47 16.38 3.39 -1.63
N ASP A 48 16.13 2.22 -1.04
CA ASP A 48 16.22 0.92 -1.71
C ASP A 48 15.20 0.81 -2.86
N HIS A 49 13.95 1.19 -2.61
CA HIS A 49 12.93 1.26 -3.66
C HIS A 49 13.39 2.13 -4.83
N ASN A 50 13.95 3.31 -4.55
CA ASN A 50 14.38 4.24 -5.59
C ASN A 50 15.62 3.74 -6.35
N ALA A 51 16.48 2.94 -5.72
CA ALA A 51 17.63 2.32 -6.36
C ALA A 51 17.22 1.19 -7.32
N GLU A 52 16.18 0.42 -6.97
CA GLU A 52 15.70 -0.72 -7.76
C GLU A 52 14.64 -0.35 -8.81
N SER A 53 13.89 0.74 -8.56
CA SER A 53 12.75 1.14 -9.39
C SER A 53 13.17 1.91 -10.64
N LYS A 54 12.49 1.61 -11.75
CA LYS A 54 12.57 2.40 -13.00
C LYS A 54 11.86 3.76 -12.89
N ALA A 55 11.09 3.98 -11.84
CA ALA A 55 10.33 5.19 -11.57
C ALA A 55 10.53 5.62 -10.10
N PRO A 56 11.70 6.21 -9.77
CA PRO A 56 11.99 6.67 -8.42
C PRO A 56 11.00 7.76 -7.98
N MET A 57 10.72 7.80 -6.69
CA MET A 57 9.77 8.72 -6.07
C MET A 57 10.50 9.70 -5.15
N PRO A 58 10.44 11.02 -5.41
CA PRO A 58 11.06 12.03 -4.56
C PRO A 58 10.18 12.31 -3.32
N LEU A 59 10.01 11.29 -2.47
CA LEU A 59 9.26 11.41 -1.23
C LEU A 59 10.15 11.91 -0.09
N VAL A 60 9.55 12.66 0.83
CA VAL A 60 10.17 13.06 2.09
C VAL A 60 9.41 12.34 3.21
N MET A 61 10.12 11.59 4.05
CA MET A 61 9.53 10.75 5.09
C MET A 61 9.39 11.50 6.41
N PHE A 62 8.40 12.40 6.49
CA PHE A 62 7.97 12.99 7.77
C PHE A 62 6.96 12.08 8.48
N LEU A 63 6.72 12.34 9.76
CA LEU A 63 5.93 11.44 10.63
C LEU A 63 4.53 11.10 10.10
N ASP A 64 3.80 12.06 9.52
CA ASP A 64 2.46 11.75 8.99
C ASP A 64 2.52 10.87 7.73
N ALA A 65 3.53 11.07 6.87
CA ALA A 65 3.74 10.20 5.72
C ALA A 65 4.06 8.77 6.17
N ILE A 66 4.91 8.63 7.18
CA ILE A 66 5.24 7.34 7.81
C ILE A 66 3.99 6.67 8.38
N GLU A 67 3.13 7.41 9.08
CA GLU A 67 1.87 6.86 9.59
C GLU A 67 0.95 6.38 8.48
N HIS A 68 0.84 7.13 7.38
CA HIS A 68 0.04 6.72 6.23
C HIS A 68 0.58 5.46 5.56
N VAL A 69 1.90 5.37 5.36
CA VAL A 69 2.56 4.14 4.86
C VAL A 69 2.28 2.97 5.80
N SER A 70 2.41 3.18 7.11
CA SER A 70 2.16 2.17 8.15
C SER A 70 0.70 1.68 8.12
N ARG A 71 -0.27 2.58 7.94
CA ARG A 71 -1.69 2.24 7.81
C ARG A 71 -1.96 1.39 6.56
N VAL A 72 -1.35 1.73 5.42
CA VAL A 72 -1.48 0.95 4.19
C VAL A 72 -0.83 -0.43 4.34
N ALA A 73 0.39 -0.50 4.87
CA ALA A 73 1.10 -1.77 5.11
C ALA A 73 0.29 -2.69 6.05
N ARG A 74 -0.33 -2.13 7.09
CA ARG A 74 -1.22 -2.87 7.99
C ARG A 74 -2.42 -3.46 7.26
N VAL A 75 -3.05 -2.72 6.34
CA VAL A 75 -4.18 -3.22 5.54
C VAL A 75 -3.70 -4.33 4.59
N LEU A 76 -2.58 -4.13 3.89
CA LEU A 76 -2.03 -5.13 2.97
C LEU A 76 -1.73 -6.47 3.66
N ARG A 77 -1.30 -6.43 4.92
CA ARG A 77 -1.03 -7.64 5.72
C ARG A 77 -2.29 -8.47 6.01
N GLN A 78 -3.48 -7.89 5.94
CA GLN A 78 -4.72 -8.63 6.18
C GLN A 78 -5.07 -9.50 4.97
N PRO A 79 -5.59 -10.72 5.17
CA PRO A 79 -6.15 -11.51 4.08
C PRO A 79 -7.23 -10.70 3.35
N GLN A 80 -7.12 -10.60 2.02
CA GLN A 80 -8.04 -9.82 1.18
C GLN A 80 -8.18 -8.35 1.64
N GLY A 81 -7.09 -7.74 2.15
CA GLY A 81 -7.09 -6.36 2.61
C GLY A 81 -7.31 -5.34 1.50
N ASN A 82 -8.29 -4.45 1.67
CA ASN A 82 -8.62 -3.38 0.73
C ASN A 82 -8.62 -2.01 1.43
N ALA A 83 -8.08 -0.98 0.77
CA ALA A 83 -8.05 0.38 1.30
C ALA A 83 -8.56 1.40 0.27
N LEU A 84 -9.53 2.21 0.66
CA LEU A 84 -9.93 3.42 -0.07
C LEU A 84 -9.16 4.62 0.49
N LEU A 85 -8.28 5.21 -0.31
CA LEU A 85 -7.45 6.34 0.10
C LEU A 85 -8.09 7.67 -0.32
N LEU A 86 -8.65 8.39 0.64
CA LEU A 86 -9.25 9.70 0.44
C LEU A 86 -8.24 10.81 0.74
N GLY A 87 -8.24 11.85 -0.10
CA GLY A 87 -7.35 12.99 0.07
C GLY A 87 -7.32 13.89 -1.16
N VAL A 88 -6.86 15.12 -0.98
CA VAL A 88 -6.69 16.07 -2.08
C VAL A 88 -5.60 15.61 -3.06
N GLY A 89 -5.65 16.10 -4.30
CA GLY A 89 -4.59 15.87 -5.28
C GLY A 89 -3.22 16.31 -4.73
N GLY A 90 -2.17 15.53 -5.00
CA GLY A 90 -0.81 15.83 -4.53
C GLY A 90 -0.50 15.39 -3.09
N SER A 91 -1.47 14.85 -2.33
CA SER A 91 -1.27 14.35 -0.95
C SER A 91 -0.37 13.10 -0.84
N GLY A 92 0.19 12.59 -1.94
CA GLY A 92 1.13 11.45 -1.92
C GLY A 92 0.47 10.06 -1.80
N ARG A 93 -0.86 9.95 -1.87
CA ARG A 93 -1.61 8.67 -1.75
C ARG A 93 -1.01 7.54 -2.60
N GLN A 94 -0.74 7.82 -3.87
CA GLN A 94 -0.18 6.83 -4.79
C GLN A 94 1.23 6.43 -4.37
N SER A 95 2.11 7.39 -4.10
CA SER A 95 3.51 7.14 -3.78
C SER A 95 3.69 6.42 -2.43
N MET A 96 2.89 6.78 -1.42
CA MET A 96 2.88 6.08 -0.13
C MET A 96 2.38 4.63 -0.27
N THR A 97 1.39 4.39 -1.14
CA THR A 97 0.90 3.02 -1.42
C THR A 97 1.96 2.17 -2.12
N LYS A 98 2.70 2.76 -3.06
CA LYS A 98 3.82 2.10 -3.74
C LYS A 98 4.92 1.72 -2.73
N LEU A 99 5.28 2.64 -1.84
CA LEU A 99 6.26 2.35 -0.80
C LEU A 99 5.77 1.27 0.18
N ALA A 100 4.53 1.35 0.65
CA ALA A 100 3.96 0.30 1.52
C ALA A 100 3.91 -1.08 0.85
N THR A 101 3.61 -1.12 -0.45
CA THR A 101 3.63 -2.35 -1.26
C THR A 101 5.05 -2.92 -1.35
N TYR A 102 6.05 -2.06 -1.60
CA TYR A 102 7.46 -2.44 -1.64
C TYR A 102 7.95 -2.98 -0.29
N ILE A 103 7.66 -2.27 0.81
CA ILE A 103 7.98 -2.68 2.18
C ILE A 103 7.40 -4.07 2.45
N SER A 104 6.14 -4.30 2.05
CA SER A 104 5.46 -5.59 2.25
C SER A 104 6.02 -6.72 1.38
N GLY A 105 6.90 -6.42 0.41
CA GLY A 105 7.42 -7.39 -0.56
C GLY A 105 6.41 -7.82 -1.62
N TYR A 106 5.35 -7.03 -1.83
CA TYR A 106 4.24 -7.36 -2.72
C TYR A 106 4.55 -6.88 -4.13
N ASP A 107 4.03 -7.58 -5.12
CA ASP A 107 4.07 -7.13 -6.50
C ASP A 107 3.06 -5.98 -6.69
N LEU A 108 3.48 -4.88 -7.28
CA LEU A 108 2.56 -3.80 -7.66
C LEU A 108 1.98 -4.06 -9.05
N PHE A 109 0.65 -3.98 -9.19
CA PHE A 109 -0.04 -3.93 -10.47
C PHE A 109 -0.80 -2.61 -10.59
N GLN A 110 -0.58 -1.87 -11.67
CA GLN A 110 -1.26 -0.63 -11.96
C GLN A 110 -1.68 -0.62 -13.44
N VAL A 111 -2.93 -0.26 -13.70
CA VAL A 111 -3.47 -0.14 -15.06
C VAL A 111 -2.86 1.06 -15.79
N GLU A 112 -2.51 0.89 -17.06
CA GLU A 112 -2.02 1.98 -17.90
C GLU A 112 -3.07 2.38 -18.94
N ILE A 113 -3.72 3.52 -18.74
CA ILE A 113 -4.69 4.04 -19.69
C ILE A 113 -3.97 4.57 -20.92
N LYS A 114 -4.24 3.96 -22.08
CA LYS A 114 -3.73 4.36 -23.39
C LYS A 114 -4.87 4.92 -24.25
N LYS A 115 -4.53 5.62 -25.34
CA LYS A 115 -5.54 6.10 -26.28
C LYS A 115 -6.33 4.91 -26.85
N GLY A 116 -7.65 4.93 -26.69
CA GLY A 116 -8.53 3.85 -27.12
C GLY A 116 -8.74 2.74 -26.08
N TYR A 117 -8.17 2.87 -24.88
CA TYR A 117 -8.40 1.93 -23.79
C TYR A 117 -9.89 1.84 -23.43
N GLY A 118 -10.44 0.63 -23.45
CA GLY A 118 -11.85 0.37 -23.18
C GLY A 118 -12.08 -0.76 -22.18
N VAL A 119 -13.35 -1.17 -22.07
CA VAL A 119 -13.77 -2.23 -21.14
C VAL A 119 -13.12 -3.58 -21.45
N ALA A 120 -12.83 -3.87 -22.72
CA ALA A 120 -12.16 -5.10 -23.11
C ALA A 120 -10.71 -5.16 -22.58
N ASP A 121 -9.96 -4.07 -22.73
CA ASP A 121 -8.59 -3.95 -22.22
C ASP A 121 -8.57 -4.05 -20.69
N TRP A 122 -9.51 -3.36 -20.03
CA TRP A 122 -9.70 -3.44 -18.58
C TRP A 122 -9.90 -4.86 -18.07
N ARG A 123 -10.80 -5.61 -18.69
CA ARG A 123 -11.04 -7.00 -18.28
C ARG A 123 -9.82 -7.89 -18.51
N GLU A 124 -9.00 -7.59 -19.51
CA GLU A 124 -7.72 -8.28 -19.72
C GLU A 124 -6.68 -7.91 -18.66
N ASP A 125 -6.58 -6.64 -18.27
CA ASP A 125 -5.67 -6.18 -17.21
C ASP A 125 -6.06 -6.80 -15.85
N VAL A 126 -7.34 -6.78 -15.51
CA VAL A 126 -7.87 -7.44 -14.31
C VAL A 126 -7.58 -8.94 -14.34
N ARG A 127 -7.84 -9.61 -15.47
CA ARG A 127 -7.51 -11.03 -15.65
C ARG A 127 -6.02 -11.29 -15.47
N THR A 128 -5.17 -10.44 -16.01
CA THR A 128 -3.71 -10.55 -15.89
C THR A 128 -3.27 -10.38 -14.44
N CYS A 129 -3.81 -9.39 -13.73
CA CYS A 129 -3.54 -9.17 -12.32
C CYS A 129 -3.94 -10.39 -11.48
N LEU A 130 -5.16 -10.91 -11.65
CA LEU A 130 -5.65 -12.08 -10.93
C LEU A 130 -4.83 -13.34 -11.23
N LYS A 131 -4.49 -13.58 -12.51
CA LYS A 131 -3.62 -14.71 -12.89
C LYS A 131 -2.23 -14.59 -12.27
N LYS A 132 -1.67 -13.38 -12.21
CA LYS A 132 -0.35 -13.14 -11.61
C LYS A 132 -0.37 -13.47 -10.13
N ALA A 133 -1.39 -13.00 -9.41
CA ALA A 133 -1.58 -13.29 -7.99
C ALA A 133 -1.80 -14.80 -7.72
N ALA A 134 -2.58 -15.47 -8.59
CA ALA A 134 -2.91 -16.88 -8.42
C ALA A 134 -1.75 -17.84 -8.79
N LEU A 135 -1.00 -17.54 -9.86
CA LEU A 135 -0.03 -18.50 -10.43
C LEU A 135 1.41 -18.31 -9.92
N ARG A 136 1.79 -17.10 -9.52
CA ARG A 136 3.17 -16.80 -9.10
C ARG A 136 3.40 -16.92 -7.60
N GLU A 137 2.36 -17.22 -6.83
CA GLU A 137 2.38 -17.28 -5.35
C GLU A 137 2.98 -16.03 -4.68
N ARG A 138 2.98 -14.89 -5.38
CA ARG A 138 3.43 -13.60 -4.85
C ARG A 138 2.22 -12.72 -4.56
N PRO A 139 2.02 -12.31 -3.29
CA PRO A 139 1.01 -11.32 -2.96
C PRO A 139 1.14 -10.09 -3.85
N THR A 140 0.00 -9.60 -4.36
CA THR A 140 -0.04 -8.53 -5.36
C THR A 140 -0.97 -7.42 -4.89
N THR A 141 -0.49 -6.18 -4.90
CA THR A 141 -1.29 -4.98 -4.67
C THR A 141 -1.81 -4.44 -6.00
N PHE A 142 -3.12 -4.39 -6.16
CA PHE A 142 -3.77 -3.71 -7.28
C PHE A 142 -3.99 -2.22 -6.93
N LEU A 143 -3.27 -1.32 -7.59
CA LEU A 143 -3.36 0.12 -7.37
C LEU A 143 -4.16 0.79 -8.48
N PHE A 144 -5.33 1.30 -8.13
CA PHE A 144 -6.27 1.94 -9.05
C PHE A 144 -6.65 3.33 -8.54
N ASN A 145 -6.57 4.33 -9.40
CA ASN A 145 -6.86 5.73 -9.10
C ASN A 145 -8.07 6.24 -9.92
N ASP A 146 -8.62 7.36 -9.47
CA ASP A 146 -9.74 8.04 -10.10
C ASP A 146 -9.45 8.50 -11.53
N ALA A 147 -8.22 8.98 -11.79
CA ALA A 147 -7.78 9.38 -13.12
C ALA A 147 -7.74 8.22 -14.14
N GLN A 148 -7.74 6.96 -13.69
CA GLN A 148 -7.76 5.77 -14.54
C GLN A 148 -9.18 5.30 -14.87
N ILE A 149 -10.21 5.86 -14.24
CA ILE A 149 -11.60 5.46 -14.47
C ILE A 149 -12.08 6.06 -15.79
N VAL A 150 -12.21 5.23 -16.82
CA VAL A 150 -12.77 5.64 -18.12
C VAL A 150 -14.20 5.14 -18.36
N SER A 151 -14.71 4.24 -17.51
CA SER A 151 -16.07 3.70 -17.58
C SER A 151 -16.53 3.20 -16.21
N ASP A 152 -17.81 3.43 -15.88
CA ASP A 152 -18.42 3.00 -14.61
C ASP A 152 -18.38 1.48 -14.41
N VAL A 153 -18.38 0.70 -15.50
CA VAL A 153 -18.25 -0.76 -15.48
C VAL A 153 -16.98 -1.21 -14.75
N MET A 154 -15.92 -0.40 -14.74
CA MET A 154 -14.68 -0.73 -14.03
C MET A 154 -14.89 -0.80 -12.52
N LEU A 155 -15.69 0.12 -11.98
CA LEU A 155 -16.02 0.14 -10.55
C LEU A 155 -16.96 -1.00 -10.18
N GLU A 156 -17.90 -1.35 -11.06
CA GLU A 156 -18.76 -2.52 -10.89
C GLU A 156 -17.94 -3.82 -10.87
N ASP A 157 -17.01 -3.98 -11.81
CA ASP A 157 -16.11 -5.15 -11.87
C ASP A 157 -15.25 -5.26 -10.61
N ILE A 158 -14.67 -4.14 -10.12
CA ILE A 158 -13.92 -4.13 -8.85
C ILE A 158 -14.84 -4.55 -7.71
N ASN A 159 -16.03 -3.96 -7.59
CA ASN A 159 -16.96 -4.28 -6.51
C ASN A 159 -17.34 -5.77 -6.49
N ASN A 160 -17.51 -6.40 -7.66
CA ASN A 160 -17.77 -7.83 -7.75
C ASN A 160 -16.59 -8.67 -7.25
N ILE A 161 -15.35 -8.27 -7.56
CA ILE A 161 -14.13 -8.95 -7.07
C ILE A 161 -14.01 -8.84 -5.55
N LEU A 162 -14.32 -7.67 -4.98
CA LEU A 162 -14.19 -7.43 -3.54
C LEU A 162 -15.25 -8.13 -2.70
N ASN A 163 -16.41 -8.44 -3.27
CA ASN A 163 -17.54 -9.08 -2.57
C ASN A 163 -17.62 -10.61 -2.81
N SER A 164 -16.68 -11.19 -3.54
CA SER A 164 -16.66 -12.62 -3.88
C SER A 164 -15.93 -13.48 -2.84
#